data_AF-A0A529MAS4-F1
#
_entry.id   AF-A0A529MAS4-F1
#
_cell.length_a   1.000
_cell.length_b   1.000
_cell.length_c   1.000
_cell.angle_alpha   90.00
_cell.angle_beta   90.00
_cell.angle_gamma   90.00
#
_symmetry.space_group_name_H-M   'P 1'
#
loop_
_entity.id
_entity.type
_entity.pdbx_description
1 polymer ?
#
loop_
_entity_poly.entity_id
_entity_poly.type
_entity_poly.pdbx_seq_one_letter_code
_entity_poly.pdbx_strand_id
1 'polypeptide(L)'
;TWWNELWMGWPVGIEYSQSSAVDNAHRLQGKLMIAVGEMDDNVDPFCSFQLADRLIKAGKDFDIVYVPGANHHTLGTYTERKLLDFFVRNILGQTPPDWNSKPIELE
;
A
#
# COMPACT_ATOMS: atom_id res chain seq x y z
N THR A 1 25.70 -6.96 -9.16
CA THR A 1 25.24 -6.73 -7.79
C THR A 1 23.80 -6.30 -7.86
N TRP A 2 22.96 -6.82 -6.98
CA TRP A 2 21.53 -6.48 -6.97
C TRP A 2 21.34 -5.01 -6.56
N TRP A 3 20.20 -4.40 -6.92
CA TRP A 3 19.89 -2.98 -6.60
C TRP A 3 20.18 -2.64 -5.13
N ASN A 4 19.74 -3.50 -4.21
CA ASN A 4 19.95 -3.29 -2.78
C ASN A 4 21.44 -3.34 -2.39
N GLU A 5 22.23 -4.27 -2.92
CA GLU A 5 23.66 -4.35 -2.63
C GLU A 5 24.43 -3.13 -3.15
N LEU A 6 24.01 -2.58 -4.30
CA LEU A 6 24.65 -1.41 -4.89
C LEU A 6 24.47 -0.17 -4.01
N TRP A 7 23.29 0.00 -3.41
CA TRP A 7 22.92 1.23 -2.68
C TRP A 7 23.00 1.10 -1.16
N MET A 8 22.81 -0.10 -0.62
CA MET A 8 22.83 -0.39 0.81
C MET A 8 24.05 -1.21 1.24
N GLY A 9 24.85 -1.69 0.27
CA GLY A 9 26.08 -2.41 0.54
C GLY A 9 25.91 -3.90 0.83
N TRP A 10 27.05 -4.58 0.89
CA TRP A 10 27.19 -5.98 1.28
C TRP A 10 28.51 -6.14 2.06
N PRO A 11 28.56 -6.92 3.17
CA PRO A 11 27.49 -7.74 3.76
C PRO A 11 26.33 -6.90 4.33
N VAL A 12 25.17 -7.55 4.55
CA VAL A 12 23.98 -6.91 5.13
C VAL A 12 24.32 -6.32 6.50
N GLY A 13 24.17 -5.00 6.64
CA GLY A 13 24.34 -4.28 7.90
C GLY A 13 23.01 -3.88 8.55
N ILE A 14 23.11 -3.00 9.55
CA ILE A 14 21.98 -2.58 10.39
C ILE A 14 20.97 -1.71 9.65
N GLU A 15 21.44 -0.97 8.64
CA GLU A 15 20.66 -0.09 7.78
C GLU A 15 19.50 -0.82 7.10
N TYR A 16 19.68 -2.08 6.70
CA TYR A 16 18.60 -2.91 6.12
C TYR A 16 17.39 -3.03 7.05
N SER A 17 17.63 -3.29 8.34
CA SER A 17 16.54 -3.40 9.31
C SER A 17 15.99 -2.02 9.69
N GLN A 18 16.86 -1.01 9.83
CA GLN A 18 16.44 0.35 10.17
C GLN A 18 15.56 0.99 9.09
N SER A 19 15.73 0.65 7.82
CA SER A 19 14.89 1.13 6.71
C SER A 19 13.77 0.17 6.30
N SER A 20 13.65 -1.00 6.94
CA SER A 20 12.61 -1.99 6.63
C SER A 20 11.27 -1.57 7.23
N ALA A 21 10.25 -1.33 6.39
CA ALA A 21 8.89 -1.09 6.86
C ALA A 21 8.32 -2.29 7.63
N VAL A 22 8.73 -3.51 7.27
CA VAL A 22 8.30 -4.76 7.91
C VAL A 22 8.80 -4.83 9.35
N ASP A 23 10.09 -4.57 9.57
CA ASP A 23 10.70 -4.61 10.91
C ASP A 23 10.16 -3.50 11.80
N ASN A 24 9.80 -2.37 11.18
CA ASN A 24 9.34 -1.17 11.86
C ASN A 24 7.81 -1.00 11.88
N ALA A 25 7.03 -2.02 11.47
CA ALA A 25 5.57 -1.92 11.34
C ALA A 25 4.87 -1.44 12.63
N HIS A 26 5.39 -1.85 13.79
CA HIS A 26 4.91 -1.45 15.11
C HIS A 26 4.96 0.08 15.36
N ARG A 27 5.78 0.80 14.61
CA ARG A 27 5.96 2.25 14.71
C ARG A 27 4.93 3.04 13.93
N LEU A 28 4.01 2.39 13.20
CA LEU A 28 2.96 3.09 12.46
C LEU A 28 2.14 4.00 13.40
N GLN A 29 2.01 5.25 12.97
CA GLN A 29 1.16 6.28 13.54
C GLN A 29 0.34 6.90 12.39
N GLY A 30 -0.89 7.31 12.68
CA GLY A 30 -1.79 7.90 11.67
C GLY A 30 -2.56 6.85 10.87
N LYS A 31 -2.78 7.14 9.58
CA LYS A 31 -3.62 6.34 8.68
C LYS A 31 -2.75 5.79 7.54
N LEU A 32 -2.94 4.52 7.20
CA LEU A 32 -2.18 3.84 6.15
C LEU A 32 -3.13 3.16 5.15
N MET A 33 -2.82 3.30 3.87
CA MET A 33 -3.35 2.47 2.79
C MET A 33 -2.17 1.85 2.03
N ILE A 34 -2.24 0.55 1.78
CA ILE A 34 -1.26 -0.18 0.95
C ILE A 34 -1.96 -0.57 -0.36
N ALA A 35 -1.37 -0.27 -1.52
CA ALA A 35 -1.87 -0.71 -2.82
C ALA A 35 -0.88 -1.69 -3.46
N VAL A 36 -1.38 -2.82 -3.97
CA VAL A 36 -0.54 -3.93 -4.46
C VAL A 36 -1.16 -4.54 -5.72
N GLY A 37 -0.36 -4.70 -6.77
CA GLY A 37 -0.73 -5.48 -7.96
C GLY A 37 -0.40 -6.97 -7.77
N GLU A 38 -1.25 -7.86 -8.24
CA GLU A 38 -1.04 -9.32 -8.14
C GLU A 38 0.18 -9.83 -8.92
N MET A 39 0.44 -9.23 -10.08
CA MET A 39 1.45 -9.68 -11.03
C MET A 39 2.64 -8.71 -11.07
N ASP A 40 2.99 -8.11 -9.93
CA ASP A 40 4.19 -7.27 -9.82
C ASP A 40 5.45 -8.15 -9.87
N ASP A 41 6.20 -8.00 -10.95
CA ASP A 41 7.43 -8.74 -11.24
C ASP A 41 8.71 -7.98 -10.84
N ASN A 42 8.58 -6.73 -10.39
CA ASN A 42 9.68 -5.89 -9.95
C ASN A 42 9.79 -5.87 -8.42
N VAL A 43 8.67 -5.71 -7.73
CA VAL A 43 8.56 -5.73 -6.28
C VAL A 43 7.52 -6.77 -5.88
N ASP A 44 7.98 -7.96 -5.51
CA ASP A 44 7.12 -9.11 -5.20
C ASP A 44 5.98 -8.71 -4.22
N PRO A 45 4.71 -8.95 -4.57
CA PRO A 45 3.54 -8.64 -3.74
C PRO A 45 3.63 -9.21 -2.31
N PHE A 46 4.34 -10.32 -2.14
CA PHE A 46 4.61 -10.93 -0.85
C PHE A 46 5.25 -9.96 0.15
N CYS A 47 6.05 -8.99 -0.31
CA CYS A 47 6.64 -7.97 0.56
C CYS A 47 5.55 -7.13 1.25
N SER A 48 4.50 -6.76 0.53
CA SER A 48 3.36 -6.01 1.07
C SER A 48 2.53 -6.85 2.02
N PHE A 49 2.35 -8.15 1.74
CA PHE A 49 1.64 -9.06 2.65
C PHE A 49 2.43 -9.36 3.92
N GLN A 50 3.76 -9.41 3.85
CA GLN A 50 4.60 -9.45 5.06
C GLN A 50 4.41 -8.20 5.92
N LEU A 51 4.36 -7.00 5.32
CA LEU A 51 4.07 -5.78 6.06
C LEU A 51 2.67 -5.84 6.72
N ALA A 52 1.66 -6.30 5.98
CA ALA A 52 0.31 -6.49 6.50
C ALA A 52 0.28 -7.42 7.73
N ASP A 53 0.95 -8.58 7.66
CA ASP A 53 1.08 -9.51 8.80
C ASP A 53 1.71 -8.83 10.03
N ARG A 54 2.79 -8.05 9.84
CA ARG A 54 3.45 -7.35 10.95
C ARG A 54 2.60 -6.23 11.54
N LEU A 55 1.84 -5.50 10.71
CA LEU A 55 0.89 -4.50 11.17
C LEU A 55 -0.22 -5.13 12.02
N ILE A 56 -0.80 -6.25 11.56
CA ILE A 56 -1.83 -6.99 12.30
C ILE A 56 -1.29 -7.45 13.65
N LYS A 57 -0.12 -8.11 13.66
CA LYS A 57 0.52 -8.57 14.91
C LYS A 57 0.87 -7.45 15.88
N ALA A 58 1.12 -6.24 15.36
CA ALA A 58 1.36 -5.05 16.16
C ALA A 58 0.08 -4.28 16.56
N GLY A 59 -1.12 -4.82 16.25
CA GLY A 59 -2.40 -4.20 16.57
C GLY A 59 -2.64 -2.88 15.83
N LYS A 60 -2.17 -2.78 14.58
CA LYS A 60 -2.30 -1.59 13.73
C LYS A 60 -3.40 -1.76 12.70
N ASP A 61 -4.24 -0.74 12.56
CA ASP A 61 -5.24 -0.66 11.51
C ASP A 61 -4.66 -0.05 10.22
N PHE A 62 -5.08 -0.58 9.07
CA PHE A 62 -4.70 -0.11 7.75
C PHE A 62 -5.70 -0.60 6.71
N ASP A 63 -5.75 0.08 5.56
CA ASP A 63 -6.49 -0.36 4.38
C ASP A 63 -5.53 -1.06 3.40
N ILE A 64 -5.99 -2.11 2.71
CA ILE A 64 -5.25 -2.74 1.61
C ILE A 64 -6.10 -2.79 0.34
N VAL A 65 -5.52 -2.35 -0.78
CA VAL A 65 -6.09 -2.39 -2.11
C VAL A 65 -5.27 -3.37 -2.94
N TYR A 66 -5.82 -4.57 -3.13
CA TYR A 66 -5.22 -5.60 -3.98
C TYR A 66 -5.85 -5.55 -5.37
N VAL A 67 -5.02 -5.51 -6.42
CA VAL A 67 -5.44 -5.32 -7.80
C VAL A 67 -5.06 -6.56 -8.62
N PRO A 68 -6.01 -7.48 -8.89
CA PRO A 68 -5.76 -8.67 -9.69
C PRO A 68 -5.26 -8.33 -11.10
N GLY A 69 -4.29 -9.10 -11.60
CA GLY A 69 -3.69 -8.92 -12.92
C GLY A 69 -2.85 -7.65 -13.14
N ALA A 70 -2.80 -6.72 -12.19
CA ALA A 70 -1.96 -5.53 -12.31
C ALA A 70 -0.48 -5.84 -12.02
N ASN A 71 0.41 -5.22 -12.79
CA ASN A 71 1.85 -5.25 -12.56
C ASN A 71 2.35 -3.97 -11.84
N HIS A 72 3.66 -3.83 -11.70
CA HIS A 72 4.32 -2.70 -11.01
C HIS A 72 3.85 -1.30 -11.45
N HIS A 73 3.47 -1.14 -12.73
CA HIS A 73 3.17 0.17 -13.32
C HIS A 73 1.67 0.41 -13.58
N THR A 74 0.81 -0.57 -13.31
CA THR A 74 -0.56 -0.59 -13.85
C THR A 74 -1.64 -0.81 -12.81
N LEU A 75 -1.55 -0.13 -11.66
CA LEU A 75 -2.58 -0.22 -10.61
C LEU A 75 -3.95 0.38 -11.02
N GLY A 76 -3.98 1.23 -12.05
CA GLY A 76 -5.19 1.66 -12.76
C GLY A 76 -6.15 2.57 -11.98
N THR A 77 -7.21 3.01 -12.67
CA THR A 77 -8.23 3.96 -12.16
C THR A 77 -8.94 3.47 -10.90
N TYR A 78 -9.07 2.15 -10.71
CA TYR A 78 -9.64 1.61 -9.48
C TYR A 78 -8.82 2.01 -8.25
N THR A 79 -7.50 1.86 -8.32
CA THR A 79 -6.59 2.22 -7.22
C THR A 79 -6.56 3.72 -6.99
N GLU A 80 -6.57 4.52 -8.07
CA GLU A 80 -6.67 5.97 -7.98
C GLU A 80 -7.93 6.42 -7.23
N ARG A 81 -9.10 5.83 -7.55
CA ARG A 81 -10.35 6.11 -6.82
C ARG A 81 -10.22 5.74 -5.35
N LYS A 82 -9.64 4.59 -5.01
CA LYS A 82 -9.43 4.19 -3.61
C LYS A 82 -8.49 5.14 -2.86
N LEU A 83 -7.45 5.64 -3.50
CA LEU A 83 -6.55 6.64 -2.93
C LEU A 83 -7.29 7.95 -2.64
N LEU A 84 -8.10 8.44 -3.59
CA LEU A 84 -8.91 9.65 -3.39
C LEU A 84 -9.93 9.45 -2.27
N ASP A 85 -10.66 8.33 -2.26
CA ASP A 85 -11.61 7.98 -1.20
C ASP A 85 -10.91 7.95 0.18
N PHE A 86 -9.69 7.41 0.24
CA PHE A 86 -8.89 7.37 1.46
C PHE A 86 -8.57 8.78 1.97
N PHE A 87 -8.22 9.73 1.10
CA PHE A 87 -7.99 11.13 1.48
C PHE A 87 -9.28 11.86 1.86
N VAL A 88 -10.36 11.69 1.11
CA VAL A 88 -11.67 12.28 1.44
C VAL A 88 -12.10 11.85 2.84
N ARG A 89 -11.94 10.56 3.17
CA ARG A 89 -12.28 10.02 4.49
C ARG A 89 -11.36 10.52 5.60
N ASN A 90 -10.04 10.46 5.40
CA ASN A 90 -9.07 10.64 6.49
C ASN A 90 -8.53 12.06 6.64
N ILE A 91 -8.58 12.87 5.57
CA ILE A 91 -8.12 14.28 5.58
C ILE A 91 -9.32 15.22 5.64
N LEU A 92 -10.32 15.02 4.77
CA LEU A 92 -11.48 15.92 4.70
C LEU A 92 -12.58 15.55 5.69
N GLY A 93 -12.54 14.35 6.28
CA GLY A 93 -13.57 13.87 7.21
C GLY A 93 -14.94 13.67 6.56
N GLN A 94 -14.97 13.45 5.24
CA GLN A 94 -16.21 13.30 4.47
C GLN A 94 -16.42 11.85 4.03
N THR A 95 -17.64 11.54 3.61
CA THR A 95 -17.96 10.24 3.03
C THR A 95 -17.63 10.26 1.53
N PRO A 96 -16.78 9.34 1.03
CA PRO A 96 -16.51 9.24 -0.40
C PRO A 96 -17.76 8.87 -1.21
N PRO A 97 -17.81 9.19 -2.51
CA PRO A 97 -18.97 8.89 -3.35
C PRO A 97 -19.24 7.39 -3.46
N ASP A 98 -20.52 7.03 -3.58
CA ASP A 98 -20.92 5.67 -3.93
C ASP A 98 -20.73 5.44 -5.44
N TRP A 99 -19.58 4.87 -5.79
CA TRP A 99 -19.22 4.54 -7.17
C TRP A 99 -20.12 3.49 -7.83
N ASN A 100 -20.99 2.81 -7.08
CA ASN A 100 -21.97 1.84 -7.60
C ASN A 100 -23.39 2.41 -7.66
N SER A 101 -23.60 3.66 -7.22
CA SER A 101 -24.90 4.31 -7.32
C SER A 101 -25.29 4.55 -8.78
N LYS A 102 -26.60 4.59 -9.06
CA LYS A 102 -27.10 4.91 -10.41
C LYS A 102 -26.61 6.31 -10.81
N PRO A 103 -26.23 6.52 -12.09
CA PRO A 103 -25.93 7.86 -12.57
C PRO A 103 -27.09 8.81 -12.27
N ILE A 104 -26.78 10.01 -11.78
CA ILE A 104 -27.79 11.05 -11.61
C ILE A 104 -28.24 11.45 -13.02
N GLU A 105 -29.47 11.10 -13.39
CA GLU A 105 -30.12 11.68 -14.55
C GLU A 105 -30.41 13.14 -14.22
N LEU A 106 -29.69 14.06 -14.87
CA LEU A 106 -30.01 15.48 -14.83
C LEU A 106 -31.08 15.72 -15.88
N GLU A 107 -32.31 16.02 -15.44
CA GLU A 107 -33.39 16.54 -16.30
C GLU A 107 -33.05 17.93 -16.86
#